data_AF-G3BDS9-F1
#
_entry.id   AF-G3BDS9-F1
#
_cell.length_a   1.000
_cell.length_b   1.000
_cell.length_c   1.000
_cell.angle_alpha   90.00
_cell.angle_beta   90.00
_cell.angle_gamma   90.00
#
_symmetry.space_group_name_H-M   'P 1'
#
loop_
_entity.id
_entity.type
_entity.pdbx_description
1 polymer ?
#
loop_
_entity_poly.entity_id
_entity_poly.type
_entity_poly.pdbx_seq_one_letter_code
_entity_poly.pdbx_strand_id
1 'polypeptide(L)' 'MGHSEHYEFQAIPPISELDEHNVPLLHRDSCANPLINYYKCLDKGLTFCSSTKDEFYKCQYYLLKKRLDDGH' A
#
# COMPACT_ATOMS: atom_id res chain seq x y z
N MET A 1 -23.00 6.64 13.23
CA MET A 1 -22.91 7.42 11.98
C MET A 1 -21.54 7.14 11.39
N GLY A 2 -21.44 6.15 10.50
CA GLY A 2 -20.16 5.74 9.94
C GLY A 2 -19.71 6.78 8.93
N HIS A 3 -18.63 7.50 9.23
CA HIS A 3 -17.98 8.35 8.25
C HIS A 3 -17.58 7.48 7.06
N SER A 4 -18.18 7.72 5.89
CA SER A 4 -17.65 7.21 4.63
C SER A 4 -16.38 8.01 4.35
N GLU A 5 -15.27 7.60 4.96
CA GLU A 5 -13.95 8.07 4.58
C GLU A 5 -13.69 7.56 3.15
N HIS A 6 -13.72 8.47 2.18
CA HIS A 6 -13.34 8.16 0.80
C HIS A 6 -11.83 7.99 0.78
N TYR A 7 -11.36 6.76 0.63
CA TYR A 7 -9.93 6.48 0.48
C TYR A 7 -9.55 6.50 -0.99
N GLU A 8 -8.65 7.40 -1.36
CA GLU A 8 -8.13 7.47 -2.73
C GLU A 8 -6.92 6.55 -2.88
N PHE A 9 -7.08 5.56 -3.74
CA PHE A 9 -5.99 4.67 -4.11
C PHE A 9 -5.01 5.40 -5.04
N GLN A 10 -3.72 5.16 -4.82
CA GLN A 10 -2.69 5.70 -5.71
C GLN A 10 -2.60 4.87 -6.99
N ALA A 11 -2.04 5.48 -8.03
CA ALA A 11 -1.73 4.77 -9.26
C ALA A 11 -0.72 3.64 -8.97
N ILE A 12 -0.88 2.51 -9.66
CA ILE A 12 0.06 1.40 -9.57
C ILE A 12 1.39 1.88 -10.17
N PRO A 13 2.52 1.73 -9.45
CA PRO A 13 3.85 2.03 -9.99
C PRO A 13 4.13 1.24 -11.27
N PRO A 14 5.02 1.74 -12.14
CA PRO A 14 5.42 1.02 -13.35
C PRO A 14 6.09 -0.31 -13.00
N ILE A 15 5.97 -1.30 -13.89
CA ILE A 15 6.51 -2.66 -13.69
C ILE A 15 8.00 -2.62 -13.33
N SER A 16 8.78 -1.75 -13.97
CA SER A 16 10.21 -1.59 -13.69
C SER A 16 10.49 -1.19 -12.24
N GLU A 17 9.68 -0.30 -11.65
CA GLU A 17 9.84 0.12 -10.25
C GLU A 17 9.39 -0.98 -9.28
N LEU A 18 8.35 -1.74 -9.64
CA LEU A 18 7.91 -2.92 -8.87
C LEU A 18 8.98 -4.02 -8.84
N ASP A 19 9.68 -4.22 -9.95
CA ASP A 19 10.77 -5.19 -10.06
C ASP A 19 12.02 -4.71 -9.29
N GLU A 20 12.39 -3.44 -9.42
CA GLU A 20 13.55 -2.84 -8.71
C GLU A 20 13.43 -3.00 -7.19
N HIS A 21 12.23 -2.77 -6.65
CA HIS A 21 11.96 -2.88 -5.21
C HIS A 21 11.52 -4.29 -4.78
N ASN A 22 11.64 -5.30 -5.64
CA ASN A 22 11.26 -6.69 -5.37
C ASN A 22 9.85 -6.83 -4.76
N VAL A 23 8.89 -6.03 -5.27
CA VAL A 23 7.51 -6.04 -4.77
C VAL A 23 6.86 -7.39 -5.06
N PRO A 24 6.39 -8.13 -4.03
CA PRO A 24 5.73 -9.42 -4.21
C PRO A 24 4.51 -9.29 -5.13
N LEU A 25 4.26 -10.29 -5.99
CA LEU A 25 3.14 -10.28 -6.94
C LEU A 25 1.78 -9.96 -6.27
N LEU A 26 1.56 -10.47 -5.05
CA LEU A 26 0.36 -10.21 -4.25
C LEU A 26 0.14 -8.73 -3.94
N HIS A 27 1.22 -7.95 -3.85
CA HIS A 27 1.21 -6.53 -3.50
C HIS A 27 1.49 -5.62 -4.70
N ARG A 28 1.47 -6.15 -5.93
CA ARG A 28 1.53 -5.35 -7.18
C ARG A 28 0.15 -4.77 -7.52
N ASP A 29 -0.48 -4.16 -6.52
CA ASP A 29 -1.79 -3.54 -6.60
C ASP A 29 -1.70 -2.03 -6.35
N SER A 30 -2.85 -1.36 -6.19
CA SER A 30 -2.90 0.08 -5.90
C SER A 30 -2.24 0.49 -4.57
N CYS A 31 -1.80 -0.48 -3.75
CA CYS A 31 -1.07 -0.27 -2.50
C CYS A 31 0.43 -0.57 -2.62
N ALA A 32 0.95 -0.81 -3.84
CA ALA A 32 2.38 -1.06 -4.05
C ALA A 32 3.25 0.16 -3.70
N ASN A 33 2.79 1.38 -3.96
CA ASN A 33 3.57 2.58 -3.69
C ASN A 33 3.91 2.80 -2.19
N PRO A 34 2.94 2.72 -1.25
CA PRO A 34 3.27 2.80 0.16
C PRO A 34 4.15 1.63 0.65
N LEU A 35 4.06 0.44 0.03
CA LEU A 35 4.98 -0.66 0.31
C LEU A 35 6.42 -0.33 -0.11
N ILE A 36 6.60 0.24 -1.30
CA ILE A 36 7.89 0.71 -1.79
C ILE A 36 8.47 1.77 -0.85
N ASN A 37 7.65 2.71 -0.38
CA ASN A 37 8.09 3.71 0.60
C ASN A 37 8.51 3.09 1.93
N TYR A 38 7.83 2.03 2.36
CA TYR A 38 8.23 1.26 3.53
C TYR A 38 9.60 0.59 3.33
N TYR A 39 9.83 -0.07 2.19
CA TYR A 39 11.13 -0.66 1.86
C TYR A 39 12.24 0.39 1.77
N LYS A 40 12.01 1.51 1.07
CA LYS A 40 12.95 2.65 1.00
C LYS A 40 13.31 3.20 2.39
N CYS A 41 12.40 3.11 3.36
CA CYS A 41 12.67 3.51 4.74
C CYS A 41 13.55 2.47 5.48
N LEU A 42 13.27 1.18 5.31
CA LEU A 42 14.06 0.10 5.88
C LEU A 42 15.50 0.11 5.34
N ASP A 43 15.69 0.36 4.05
CA ASP A 43 17.01 0.42 3.41
C ASP A 43 17.89 1.55 3.96
N LYS A 44 17.29 2.61 4.53
CA LYS A 44 18.02 3.69 5.20
C LYS A 44 18.54 3.29 6.60
N GLY A 45 18.30 2.05 7.04
CA GLY A 45 18.68 1.57 8.36
C GLY A 45 17.86 2.17 9.49
N LEU A 46 16.71 2.78 9.18
CA LEU A 46 15.82 3.36 10.17
C LEU A 46 14.95 2.25 10.77
N THR A 47 15.09 2.01 12.08
CA THR A 47 14.21 1.09 12.82
C THR A 47 12.79 1.63 13.00
N PHE A 48 12.56 2.92 12.76
CA PHE A 48 11.30 3.61 13.02
C PHE A 48 10.56 3.96 11.71
N CYS A 49 10.23 2.95 10.91
CA CYS A 49 9.43 3.11 9.68
C CYS A 49 7.93 2.89 9.91
N SER A 50 7.41 3.26 11.09
CA SER A 50 6.01 3.04 11.45
C SER A 50 5.05 3.79 10.54
N SER A 51 5.35 5.06 10.20
CA SER A 51 4.48 5.87 9.34
C SER A 51 4.22 5.22 7.98
N THR A 52 5.28 4.82 7.27
CA THR A 52 5.16 4.21 5.93
C THR A 52 4.56 2.81 6.00
N LYS A 53 4.84 2.07 7.08
CA LYS A 53 4.20 0.77 7.35
C LYS A 53 2.69 0.93 7.57
N ASP A 54 2.29 1.90 8.39
CA ASP A 54 0.89 2.17 8.71
C ASP A 54 0.11 2.66 7.48
N GLU A 55 0.75 3.46 6.62
CA GLU A 55 0.18 3.85 5.31
C GLU A 55 -0.09 2.63 4.41
N PHE A 56 0.85 1.68 4.34
CA PHE A 56 0.66 0.46 3.58
C PHE A 56 -0.52 -0.37 4.11
N TYR A 57 -0.59 -0.59 5.43
CA TYR A 57 -1.69 -1.35 6.03
C TYR A 57 -3.03 -0.63 5.92
N LYS A 58 -3.05 0.70 6.03
CA LYS A 58 -4.26 1.49 5.78
C LYS A 58 -4.75 1.29 4.35
N CYS A 59 -3.87 1.31 3.36
CA CYS A 59 -4.24 1.03 1.97
C CYS A 59 -4.83 -0.37 1.81
N GLN A 60 -4.17 -1.39 2.36
CA GLN A 60 -4.64 -2.78 2.31
C GLN A 60 -6.01 -2.96 2.98
N TYR A 61 -6.25 -2.29 4.10
CA TYR A 61 -7.56 -2.28 4.77
C TYR A 61 -8.65 -1.71 3.85
N TYR A 62 -8.42 -0.57 3.22
CA TYR A 62 -9.41 0.03 2.32
C TYR A 62 -9.61 -0.79 1.04
N LEU A 63 -8.55 -1.42 0.52
CA LEU A 63 -8.64 -2.32 -0.63
C LEU A 63 -9.50 -3.55 -0.30
N LEU A 64 -9.28 -4.14 0.87
CA LEU A 64 -10.10 -5.26 1.37
C LEU A 64 -11.55 -4.84 1.60
N LYS A 65 -11.76 -3.69 2.26
CA LYS A 65 -13.11 -3.14 2.48
C LYS A 65 -13.84 -2.95 1.16
N LYS A 66 -13.21 -2.32 0.16
CA LYS A 66 -13.79 -2.16 -1.18
C LYS A 66 -14.16 -3.50 -1.82
N ARG A 67 -13.30 -4.52 -1.73
CA ARG A 67 -13.60 -5.87 -2.25
C ARG A 67 -14.80 -6.53 -1.55
N LEU A 68 -14.97 -6.28 -0.25
CA LEU A 68 -16.10 -6.80 0.52
C LEU A 68 -17.40 -6.03 0.20
N ASP A 69 -17.30 -4.71 0.02
CA ASP A 69 -18.42 -3.83 -0.34
C ASP A 69 -18.91 -4.10 -1.78
N ASP A 70 -17.99 -4.37 -2.73
CA ASP A 70 -18.30 -4.72 -4.14
C ASP A 70 -18.81 -6.18 -4.29
N GLY A 71 -18.78 -6.98 -3.23
CA GLY A 71 -19.09 -8.42 -3.22
C GLY A 71 -20.55 -8.79 -2.91
N HIS A 72 -21.50 -7.86 -3.03
CA HIS A 72 -22.96 -8.08 -2.92
C HIS A 72 -23.70 -7.69 -4.20
#